data_AF-A0A964Y6D8-F1
#
_entry.id   AF-A0A964Y6D8-F1
#
_cell.length_a   1.000
_cell.length_b   1.000
_cell.length_c   1.000
_cell.angle_alpha   90.00
_cell.angle_beta   90.00
_cell.angle_gamma   90.00
#
_symmetry.space_group_name_H-M   'P 1'
#
loop_
_entity.id
_entity.type
_entity.pdbx_description
1 polymer ?
#
loop_
_entity_poly.entity_id
_entity_poly.type
_entity_poly.pdbx_seq_one_letter_code
_entity_poly.pdbx_strand_id
1 'polypeptide(L)'
;IVAIGVILFGYSTIVGWAYYGEKCIEFLAGSKILFAYRIVFCCVVFFGAILSFDIVWPLADIMNGLMALPNLIALFALTPIIVSESKGFFALLDTEKALKHQPLSIK
;
A
#
# COMPACT_ATOMS: atom_id res chain seq x y z
N ILE A 1 -8.16 -26.69 9.09
CA ILE A 1 -8.76 -25.46 8.51
C ILE A 1 -7.96 -24.22 8.90
N VAL A 2 -7.77 -23.92 10.20
CA VAL A 2 -7.01 -22.74 10.66
C VAL A 2 -5.57 -22.70 10.13
N ALA A 3 -4.80 -23.79 10.23
CA ALA A 3 -3.41 -23.83 9.75
C ALA A 3 -3.28 -23.52 8.24
N ILE A 4 -4.18 -24.07 7.42
CA ILE A 4 -4.21 -23.79 5.98
C ILE A 4 -4.54 -22.30 5.73
N GLY A 5 -5.49 -21.75 6.49
CA GLY A 5 -5.83 -20.32 6.41
C GLY A 5 -4.65 -19.42 6.78
N VAL A 6 -3.92 -19.74 7.85
CA VAL A 6 -2.74 -18.97 8.29
C VAL A 6 -1.62 -19.01 7.26
N ILE A 7 -1.38 -20.16 6.61
CA ILE A 7 -0.37 -20.27 5.54
C ILE A 7 -0.74 -19.36 4.35
N LEU A 8 -2.00 -19.42 3.90
CA LEU A 8 -2.47 -18.60 2.78
C LEU A 8 -2.43 -17.10 3.12
N PHE A 9 -2.83 -16.73 4.34
CA PHE A 9 -2.79 -15.36 4.81
C PHE A 9 -1.36 -14.83 5.00
N GLY A 10 -0.46 -15.64 5.55
CA GLY A 10 0.95 -15.30 5.68
C GLY A 10 1.58 -15.10 4.31
N TYR A 11 1.30 -16.00 3.36
CA TYR A 11 1.79 -15.88 1.99
C TYR A 11 1.30 -14.61 1.29
N SER A 12 0.00 -14.31 1.34
CA SER A 12 -0.54 -13.09 0.71
C SER A 12 0.05 -11.82 1.32
N THR A 13 0.28 -11.83 2.64
CA THR A 13 0.92 -10.73 3.36
C THR A 13 2.36 -10.53 2.89
N ILE A 14 3.17 -11.60 2.84
CA ILE A 14 4.56 -11.55 2.38
C ILE A 14 4.66 -10.99 0.96
N VAL A 15 3.80 -11.44 0.04
CA VAL A 15 3.77 -10.94 -1.35
C VAL A 15 3.36 -9.48 -1.41
N GLY A 16 2.37 -9.06 -0.60
CA GLY A 16 1.97 -7.66 -0.50
C GLY A 16 3.13 -6.76 -0.06
N TRP A 17 3.81 -7.12 1.03
CA TRP A 17 4.95 -6.36 1.56
C TRP A 17 6.16 -6.36 0.61
N ALA A 18 6.40 -7.45 -0.12
CA ALA A 18 7.41 -7.48 -1.18
C ALA A 18 7.14 -6.38 -2.23
N TYR A 19 5.91 -6.30 -2.72
CA TYR A 19 5.52 -5.31 -3.73
C TYR A 19 5.59 -3.87 -3.20
N TYR A 20 5.10 -3.61 -1.99
CA TYR A 20 5.19 -2.27 -1.38
C TYR A 20 6.65 -1.80 -1.27
N GLY A 21 7.53 -2.65 -0.76
CA GLY A 21 8.95 -2.29 -0.66
C GLY A 21 9.63 -2.18 -2.03
N GLU A 22 9.22 -2.96 -3.03
CA GLU A 22 9.71 -2.81 -4.41
C GLU A 22 9.40 -1.43 -4.97
N LYS A 23 8.19 -0.90 -4.72
CA LYS A 23 7.81 0.47 -5.12
C LYS A 23 8.57 1.55 -4.37
N CYS A 24 8.85 1.36 -3.09
CA CYS A 24 9.70 2.28 -2.32
C CYS A 24 11.13 2.33 -2.87
N ILE A 25 11.71 1.18 -3.22
CA ILE A 25 13.06 1.10 -3.80
C ILE A 25 13.08 1.64 -5.23
N GLU A 26 12.06 1.34 -6.03
CA GLU A 26 11.91 1.90 -7.38
C GLU A 26 11.87 3.44 -7.33
N PHE A 27 11.16 4.01 -6.37
CA PHE A 27 11.12 5.45 -6.14
C PHE A 27 12.49 6.03 -5.74
N LEU A 28 13.24 5.34 -4.87
CA LEU A 28 14.49 5.86 -4.32
C LEU A 28 15.69 5.70 -5.26
N ALA A 29 15.83 4.56 -5.92
CA ALA A 29 17.03 4.21 -6.68
C ALA A 29 16.74 3.58 -8.06
N GLY A 30 15.49 3.67 -8.52
CA GLY A 30 15.09 3.37 -9.88
C GLY A 30 14.86 1.89 -10.19
N SER A 31 14.38 1.60 -11.39
CA SER A 31 13.91 0.26 -11.82
C SER A 31 15.00 -0.79 -12.01
N LYS A 32 16.28 -0.40 -12.04
CA LYS A 32 17.40 -1.30 -12.36
C LYS A 32 17.77 -2.28 -11.24
N ILE A 33 17.43 -1.95 -10.00
CA ILE A 33 17.80 -2.73 -8.79
C ILE A 33 16.66 -3.61 -8.26
N LEU A 34 15.49 -3.60 -8.90
CA LEU A 34 14.30 -4.34 -8.44
C LEU A 34 14.57 -5.85 -8.34
N PHE A 35 15.32 -6.40 -9.29
CA PHE A 35 15.68 -7.82 -9.25
C PHE A 35 16.55 -8.17 -8.03
N ALA A 36 17.54 -7.34 -7.71
CA ALA A 36 18.37 -7.52 -6.52
C ALA A 36 17.54 -7.39 -5.23
N TYR A 37 16.61 -6.43 -5.19
CA TYR A 37 15.69 -6.27 -4.06
C TYR A 37 14.85 -7.53 -3.82
N ARG A 38 14.29 -8.14 -4.87
CA ARG A 38 13.51 -9.39 -4.75
C ARG A 38 14.32 -10.54 -4.14
N ILE A 39 15.59 -10.69 -4.57
CA ILE A 39 16.49 -11.71 -4.00
C ILE A 39 16.72 -11.44 -2.51
N VAL A 40 17.06 -10.20 -2.16
CA VAL A 40 17.28 -9.80 -0.76
C VAL A 40 16.03 -10.04 0.09
N PHE A 41 14.85 -9.69 -0.42
CA PHE A 41 13.59 -9.89 0.27
C PHE A 41 13.32 -11.37 0.54
N CYS A 42 13.55 -12.26 -0.43
CA CYS A 42 13.45 -13.70 -0.21
C CYS A 42 14.39 -14.20 0.89
N CYS A 43 15.64 -13.71 0.95
CA CYS A 43 16.55 -14.05 2.03
C CYS A 43 16.03 -13.56 3.39
N VAL A 44 15.53 -12.33 3.47
CA VAL A 44 14.96 -11.76 4.71
C VAL A 44 13.76 -12.57 5.19
N VAL A 45 12.87 -13.02 4.30
CA VAL A 45 11.73 -13.88 4.66
C VAL A 45 12.20 -15.20 5.28
N PHE A 46 13.24 -15.81 4.71
CA PHE A 46 13.82 -17.04 5.25
C PHE A 46 14.40 -16.82 6.66
N PHE A 47 15.20 -15.77 6.86
CA PHE A 47 15.73 -15.43 8.18
C PHE A 47 14.64 -15.02 9.17
N GLY A 48 13.60 -14.33 8.71
CA GLY A 48 12.44 -13.94 9.51
C GLY A 48 11.66 -15.14 10.06
N ALA A 49 11.69 -16.28 9.36
CA ALA A 49 11.09 -17.52 9.85
C ALA A 49 11.90 -18.20 10.98
N ILE A 50 13.19 -17.84 11.15
CA ILE A 50 14.11 -18.45 12.12
C ILE A 50 14.38 -17.50 13.31
N LEU A 51 14.20 -16.19 13.12
CA LEU A 51 14.35 -15.16 14.16
C LEU A 51 13.34 -15.33 15.30
N SER A 52 13.76 -14.96 16.51
CA SER A 52 12.92 -15.03 17.70
C SER A 52 11.83 -13.95 17.71
N PHE A 53 10.65 -14.33 18.18
CA PHE A 53 9.47 -13.46 18.29
C PHE A 53 9.76 -12.15 19.04
N ASP A 54 10.53 -12.23 20.13
CA ASP A 54 10.86 -11.07 20.99
C ASP A 54 11.64 -9.96 20.28
N ILE A 55 12.24 -10.26 19.12
CA ILE A 55 12.98 -9.28 18.30
C ILE A 55 12.13 -8.82 17.11
N VAL A 56 11.40 -9.74 16.48
CA VAL A 56 10.66 -9.45 15.24
C VAL A 56 9.54 -8.44 15.47
N TRP A 57 8.80 -8.53 16.58
CA TRP A 57 7.68 -7.62 16.85
C TRP A 57 8.11 -6.20 17.16
N PRO A 58 9.05 -5.94 18.10
CA PRO A 58 9.52 -4.59 18.35
C PRO A 58 10.15 -3.95 17.11
N LEU A 59 10.90 -4.73 16.32
CA LEU A 59 11.48 -4.23 15.08
C LEU A 59 10.40 -3.82 14.07
N ALA A 60 9.37 -4.65 13.89
CA ALA A 60 8.25 -4.34 12.99
C ALA A 60 7.49 -3.09 13.45
N ASP A 61 7.22 -2.94 14.75
CA ASP A 61 6.50 -1.79 15.30
C ASP A 61 7.28 -0.49 15.12
N ILE A 62 8.60 -0.50 15.35
CA ILE A 62 9.47 0.67 15.13
C ILE A 62 9.49 1.06 13.64
N MET A 63 9.65 0.10 12.74
CA MET A 63 9.65 0.35 11.30
C MET A 63 8.30 0.87 10.79
N ASN A 64 7.20 0.28 11.26
CA ASN A 64 5.84 0.74 10.91
C ASN A 64 5.56 2.14 11.48
N GLY A 65 6.01 2.42 12.71
CA GLY A 65 5.91 3.76 13.30
C GLY A 65 6.69 4.79 12.49
N LEU A 66 7.92 4.46 12.07
CA LEU A 66 8.75 5.33 11.25
C LEU A 66 8.15 5.58 9.86
N MET A 67 7.48 4.58 9.27
CA MET A 67 6.77 4.73 8.00
C MET A 67 5.48 5.56 8.16
N ALA A 68 4.72 5.34 9.24
CA ALA A 68 3.45 6.02 9.50
C ALA A 68 3.64 7.51 9.83
N LEU A 69 4.67 7.85 10.59
CA LEU A 69 4.92 9.22 11.05
C LEU A 69 4.98 10.26 9.90
N PRO A 70 5.85 10.14 8.88
CA PRO A 70 5.91 11.10 7.78
C PRO A 70 4.62 11.09 6.93
N ASN A 71 3.99 9.92 6.75
CA ASN A 71 2.76 9.80 5.98
C ASN A 71 1.60 10.54 6.65
N LEU A 72 1.44 10.39 7.97
CA LEU A 72 0.42 11.10 8.74
C LEU A 72 0.65 12.61 8.73
N ILE A 73 1.88 13.07 8.90
CA ILE A 73 2.22 14.51 8.82
C ILE A 73 1.84 15.07 7.44
N ALA A 74 2.20 14.38 6.37
CA ALA A 74 1.85 14.77 5.01
C ALA A 74 0.33 14.79 4.79
N LEU A 75 -0.40 13.78 5.30
CA LEU A 75 -1.85 13.71 5.19
C LEU A 75 -2.55 14.88 5.89
N PHE A 76 -2.10 15.24 7.08
CA PHE A 76 -2.63 16.41 7.79
C PHE A 76 -2.37 17.70 7.00
N ALA A 77 -1.18 17.88 6.43
CA ALA A 77 -0.85 19.05 5.61
C ALA A 77 -1.65 19.09 4.29
N LEU A 78 -1.92 17.94 3.68
CA LEU A 78 -2.62 17.81 2.38
C LEU A 78 -4.15 17.74 2.52
N THR A 79 -4.69 17.67 3.74
CA THR A 79 -6.14 17.61 4.00
C THR A 79 -6.98 18.62 3.20
N PRO A 80 -6.64 19.93 3.11
CA PRO A 80 -7.46 20.88 2.35
C PRO A 80 -7.51 20.56 0.86
N ILE A 81 -6.41 20.06 0.29
CA ILE A 81 -6.33 19.68 -1.13
C ILE A 81 -7.18 18.45 -1.38
N ILE A 82 -7.07 17.43 -0.54
CA ILE A 82 -7.84 16.19 -0.65
C ILE A 82 -9.35 16.46 -0.57
N VAL A 83 -9.78 17.37 0.32
CA VAL A 83 -11.19 17.76 0.44
C VAL A 83 -11.68 18.48 -0.81
N SER A 84 -10.86 19.37 -1.40
CA SER A 84 -11.20 20.05 -2.65
C SER A 84 -11.38 19.06 -3.81
N GLU A 85 -10.39 18.19 -4.02
CA GLU A 85 -10.42 17.17 -5.07
C GLU A 85 -11.58 16.18 -4.90
N SER A 86 -11.87 15.76 -3.66
CA SER A 86 -12.98 14.85 -3.37
C SER A 86 -14.33 15.47 -3.75
N LYS A 87 -14.55 16.75 -3.42
CA LYS A 87 -15.78 17.46 -3.81
C LYS A 87 -15.90 17.58 -5.34
N GLY A 88 -14.80 17.86 -6.02
CA GLY A 88 -14.75 17.90 -7.48
C GLY A 88 -15.14 16.55 -8.10
N PHE A 89 -14.56 15.45 -7.62
CA PHE A 89 -14.87 14.10 -8.09
C PHE A 89 -16.34 13.71 -7.89
N PHE A 90 -16.92 14.00 -6.73
CA PHE A 90 -18.33 13.69 -6.48
C PHE A 90 -19.28 14.52 -7.35
N ALA A 91 -18.97 15.81 -7.59
CA ALA A 91 -19.76 16.64 -8.50
C ALA A 91 -19.74 16.12 -9.95
N LEU A 92 -18.59 15.61 -10.41
CA LEU A 92 -18.48 14.95 -11.73
C LEU A 92 -19.33 13.67 -11.79
N LEU A 93 -19.27 12.83 -10.76
CA LEU A 93 -20.07 11.60 -10.70
C LEU A 93 -21.58 11.88 -10.73
N ASP A 94 -22.03 12.94 -10.05
CA ASP A 94 -23.45 13.31 -10.05
C ASP A 94 -23.90 13.83 -11.43
N THR A 95 -23.01 14.56 -12.12
CA THR A 95 -23.23 15.00 -13.51
C THR A 95 -23.31 13.81 -14.47
N GLU A 96 -22.38 12.84 -14.38
CA GLU A 96 -22.40 11.63 -15.21
C GLU A 96 -23.64 10.76 -14.98
N LYS A 97 -24.10 10.64 -13.72
CA LYS A 97 -25.34 9.92 -13.40
C LYS A 97 -26.57 10.63 -13.96
N ALA A 98 -26.63 11.97 -13.89
CA ALA A 98 -27.72 12.75 -14.47
C ALA A 98 -27.77 12.59 -16.00
N LEU A 99 -26.61 12.58 -16.66
CA LEU A 99 -26.48 12.36 -18.10
C LEU A 99 -26.85 10.92 -18.51
N LYS A 100 -26.57 9.91 -17.67
CA LYS A 100 -26.99 8.51 -17.92
C LYS A 100 -28.49 8.26 -17.71
N HIS A 101 -29.15 9.02 -16.85
CA HIS A 101 -30.60 8.90 -16.62
C HIS A 101 -31.45 9.84 -17.49
N GLN A 102 -30.83 10.83 -18.14
CA GLN A 102 -31.46 11.54 -19.25
C GLN A 102 -31.46 10.61 -20.47
N PRO A 103 -32.63 10.16 -20.98
CA PRO A 103 -32.65 9.46 -22.26
C PRO A 103 -32.02 10.41 -23.28
N LEU A 104 -31.07 9.91 -24.08
CA LEU A 104 -30.49 10.60 -25.23
C LEU A 104 -31.59 11.28 -26.05
N SER A 105 -31.88 12.53 -25.72
CA SER A 105 -32.84 13.37 -26.42
C SER A 105 -32.07 14.54 -26.99
N ILE A 106 -31.68 14.33 -28.25
CA ILE A 106 -31.63 15.32 -29.32
C ILE A 106 -30.42 16.28 -29.24
N LYS A 107 -29.40 16.04 -30.08
CA LYS A 107 -29.44 16.38 -31.51
C LYS A 107 -28.66 15.36 -32.33
#